data_AF-A0A4V6PFQ3-F1
#
_entry.id   AF-A0A4V6PFQ3-F1
#
_cell.length_a   1.000
_cell.length_b   1.000
_cell.length_c   1.000
_cell.angle_alpha   90.00
_cell.angle_beta   90.00
_cell.angle_gamma   90.00
#
_symmetry.space_group_name_H-M   'P 1'
#
loop_
_entity.id
_entity.type
_entity.pdbx_description
1 polymer ?
#
loop_
_entity_poly.entity_id
_entity_poly.type
_entity_poly.pdbx_seq_one_letter_code
_entity_poly.pdbx_strand_id
1 'polypeptide(L)'
;MDLKFINATIQDTESLLVTVNKFYEYLAEEKNEPFDFKKSSSKNRRYIKKFLLQDNRNYIVCTRGEAVLGYSFISIEKGNLHLAYINEFFVIPDERRKGIGYLY
;
A
#
# COMPACT_ATOMS: atom_id res chain seq x y z
N MET A 1 1.80 21.76 -0.66
CA MET A 1 1.24 20.82 0.33
C MET A 1 2.33 19.84 0.72
N ASP A 2 2.50 19.62 2.02
CA ASP A 2 3.53 18.74 2.57
C ASP A 2 3.13 17.25 2.50
N LEU A 3 4.13 16.37 2.60
CA LEU A 3 3.94 14.93 2.68
C LEU A 3 3.39 14.53 4.05
N LYS A 4 2.42 13.61 4.07
CA LYS A 4 1.85 13.06 5.30
C LYS A 4 1.91 11.54 5.29
N PHE A 5 2.22 10.96 6.46
CA PHE A 5 2.10 9.53 6.71
C PHE A 5 0.97 9.30 7.68
N ILE A 6 -0.07 8.59 7.24
CA ILE A 6 -1.25 8.30 8.05
C ILE A 6 -1.52 6.81 8.06
N ASN A 7 -2.12 6.32 9.16
CA ASN A 7 -2.68 4.98 9.19
C ASN A 7 -4.01 5.02 8.42
N ALA A 8 -4.11 4.22 7.37
CA ALA A 8 -5.30 4.13 6.55
C ALA A 8 -6.40 3.35 7.28
N THR A 9 -7.62 3.75 6.99
CA THR A 9 -8.85 3.21 7.53
C THR A 9 -9.67 2.56 6.43
N ILE A 10 -10.74 1.85 6.79
CA ILE A 10 -11.63 1.22 5.80
C ILE A 10 -12.22 2.23 4.80
N GLN A 11 -12.40 3.48 5.20
CA GLN A 11 -12.88 4.59 4.37
C GLN A 11 -11.90 4.94 3.25
N ASP A 12 -10.60 4.68 3.44
CA ASP A 12 -9.54 5.00 2.48
C ASP A 12 -9.40 3.92 1.38
N THR A 13 -10.21 2.86 1.40
CA THR A 13 -10.08 1.70 0.50
C THR A 13 -10.00 2.10 -0.98
N GLU A 14 -10.84 3.02 -1.44
CA GLU A 14 -10.87 3.38 -2.87
C GLU A 14 -9.68 4.23 -3.28
N SER A 15 -9.24 5.16 -2.41
CA SER A 15 -8.01 5.94 -2.63
C SER A 15 -6.77 5.04 -2.67
N LEU A 16 -6.74 4.03 -1.80
CA LEU A 16 -5.71 2.99 -1.77
C LEU A 16 -5.72 2.11 -3.02
N LEU A 17 -6.91 1.76 -3.52
CA LEU A 17 -7.06 0.84 -4.63
C LEU A 17 -6.35 1.35 -5.89
N VAL A 18 -6.36 2.66 -6.12
CA VAL A 18 -5.64 3.28 -7.23
C VAL A 18 -4.14 2.99 -7.15
N THR A 19 -3.54 3.21 -5.98
CA THR A 19 -2.09 3.03 -5.77
C THR A 19 -1.70 1.55 -5.77
N VAL A 20 -2.51 0.67 -5.19
CA VAL A 20 -2.30 -0.78 -5.21
C VAL A 20 -2.43 -1.35 -6.63
N ASN A 21 -3.39 -0.87 -7.42
CA ASN A 21 -3.48 -1.29 -8.83
C ASN A 21 -2.24 -0.89 -9.62
N LYS A 22 -1.72 0.33 -9.43
CA LYS A 22 -0.46 0.77 -10.05
C LYS A 22 0.73 -0.11 -9.64
N PHE A 23 0.77 -0.58 -8.40
CA PHE A 23 1.79 -1.54 -7.96
C PHE A 23 1.70 -2.85 -8.73
N TYR A 24 0.52 -3.46 -8.83
CA TYR A 24 0.37 -4.72 -9.54
C TYR A 24 0.51 -4.59 -11.06
N GLU A 25 0.15 -3.44 -11.63
CA GLU A 25 0.43 -3.09 -13.02
C GLU A 25 1.95 -3.04 -13.26
N TYR A 26 2.69 -2.33 -12.42
CA TYR A 26 4.16 -2.30 -12.45
C TYR A 26 4.78 -3.69 -12.30
N LEU A 27 4.29 -4.52 -11.37
CA LEU A 27 4.77 -5.90 -11.21
C LEU A 27 4.51 -6.77 -12.44
N ALA A 28 3.38 -6.55 -13.13
CA ALA A 28 3.05 -7.27 -14.35
C ALA A 28 3.97 -6.83 -15.50
N GLU A 29 4.23 -5.52 -15.63
CA GLU A 29 5.22 -4.97 -16.58
C GLU A 29 6.61 -5.55 -16.36
N GLU A 30 7.11 -5.60 -15.11
CA GLU A 30 8.42 -6.18 -14.78
C GLU A 30 8.53 -7.67 -15.16
N LYS A 31 7.41 -8.38 -15.17
CA LYS A 31 7.34 -9.81 -15.51
C LYS A 31 6.99 -10.07 -16.97
N ASN A 32 6.76 -9.03 -17.78
CA ASN A 32 6.18 -9.14 -19.12
C ASN A 32 4.85 -9.92 -19.14
N GLU A 33 4.03 -9.76 -18.09
CA GLU A 33 2.70 -10.38 -17.97
C GLU A 33 1.60 -9.36 -18.27
N PRO A 34 0.47 -9.77 -18.88
CA PRO A 34 -0.66 -8.86 -19.10
C PRO A 34 -1.39 -8.52 -17.80
N PHE A 35 -1.67 -7.23 -17.58
CA PHE A 35 -2.45 -6.75 -16.43
C PHE A 35 -3.93 -6.52 -16.80
N ASP A 36 -4.83 -7.36 -16.28
CA ASP A 36 -6.28 -7.12 -16.37
C ASP A 36 -6.74 -6.24 -15.21
N PHE A 37 -6.95 -4.95 -15.49
CA PHE A 37 -7.35 -3.96 -14.50
C PHE A 37 -8.69 -4.29 -13.83
N LYS A 38 -9.67 -4.81 -14.57
CA LYS A 38 -11.03 -5.05 -14.05
C LYS A 38 -11.05 -6.22 -13.07
N LYS A 39 -10.38 -7.32 -13.45
CA LYS A 39 -10.21 -8.50 -12.59
C LYS A 39 -9.35 -8.17 -11.37
N SER A 40 -8.26 -7.45 -11.57
CA SER A 40 -7.31 -7.10 -10.51
C SER A 40 -7.92 -6.11 -9.51
N SER A 41 -8.69 -5.12 -9.96
CA SER A 41 -9.34 -4.15 -9.06
C SER A 41 -10.26 -4.80 -8.03
N SER A 42 -11.06 -5.79 -8.45
CA SER A 42 -11.96 -6.49 -7.52
C SER A 42 -11.18 -7.33 -6.50
N LYS A 43 -10.10 -7.99 -6.94
CA LYS A 43 -9.21 -8.77 -6.07
C LYS A 43 -8.45 -7.86 -5.10
N ASN A 44 -7.88 -6.78 -5.59
CA ASN A 44 -7.09 -5.81 -4.83
C ASN A 44 -7.95 -5.06 -3.82
N ARG A 45 -9.20 -4.71 -4.17
CA ARG A 45 -10.15 -4.14 -3.20
C ARG A 45 -10.43 -5.10 -2.05
N ARG A 46 -10.67 -6.39 -2.35
CA ARG A 46 -10.86 -7.42 -1.30
C ARG A 46 -9.60 -7.61 -0.45
N TYR A 47 -8.42 -7.59 -1.08
CA TYR A 47 -7.13 -7.64 -0.42
C TYR A 47 -7.02 -6.49 0.59
N ILE A 48 -7.10 -5.23 0.14
CA ILE A 48 -7.00 -4.03 0.98
C ILE A 48 -7.95 -4.09 2.19
N LYS A 49 -9.25 -4.35 1.94
CA LYS A 49 -10.25 -4.42 3.02
C LYS A 49 -9.89 -5.47 4.07
N LYS A 50 -9.36 -6.63 3.66
CA LYS A 50 -8.95 -7.69 4.59
C LYS A 50 -7.86 -7.21 5.54
N PHE A 51 -6.91 -6.39 5.10
CA PHE A 51 -5.84 -5.87 5.97
C PHE A 51 -6.31 -4.74 6.87
N LEU A 52 -7.13 -3.84 6.35
CA LEU A 52 -7.67 -2.70 7.11
C LEU A 52 -8.62 -3.13 8.24
N LEU A 53 -9.24 -4.30 8.12
CA LEU A 53 -10.16 -4.85 9.14
C LEU A 53 -9.45 -5.71 10.20
N GLN A 54 -8.13 -5.87 10.13
CA GLN A 54 -7.38 -6.71 11.07
C GLN A 54 -6.69 -5.87 12.14
N ASP A 55 -7.11 -6.03 13.40
CA ASP A 55 -6.66 -5.22 14.55
C ASP A 55 -5.14 -5.27 14.84
N ASN A 56 -4.40 -6.22 14.26
CA ASN A 56 -2.95 -6.36 14.45
C ASN A 56 -2.13 -5.87 13.26
N ARG A 57 -2.74 -5.07 12.38
CA ARG A 57 -2.17 -4.68 11.10
C ARG A 57 -2.35 -3.19 10.89
N ASN A 58 -1.29 -2.52 10.49
CA ASN A 58 -1.28 -1.11 10.14
C ASN A 58 -1.02 -0.96 8.64
N TYR A 59 -1.80 -0.11 8.01
CA TYR A 59 -1.65 0.20 6.60
C TYR A 59 -1.24 1.66 6.49
N ILE A 60 0.07 1.91 6.39
CA ILE A 60 0.59 3.27 6.37
C ILE A 60 0.56 3.76 4.93
N VAL A 61 0.00 4.94 4.69
CA VAL A 61 0.02 5.59 3.38
C VAL A 61 0.81 6.87 3.43
N CYS A 62 1.56 7.13 2.36
CA CYS A 62 2.15 8.43 2.11
C CYS A 62 1.23 9.22 1.16
N THR A 63 0.79 10.41 1.57
CA THR A 63 -0.08 11.25 0.76
C THR A 63 0.51 12.63 0.50
N ARG A 64 0.13 13.23 -0.63
CA ARG A 64 0.30 14.65 -0.94
C ARG A 64 -1.04 15.19 -1.39
N GLY A 65 -1.74 15.89 -0.50
CA GLY A 65 -3.17 16.20 -0.69
C GLY A 65 -3.99 14.91 -0.59
N GLU A 66 -4.89 14.69 -1.56
CA GLU A 66 -5.73 13.48 -1.63
C GLU A 66 -5.03 12.31 -2.34
N ALA A 67 -3.91 12.56 -3.02
CA ALA A 67 -3.20 11.54 -3.76
C ALA A 67 -2.37 10.65 -2.83
N VAL A 68 -2.57 9.34 -2.91
CA VAL A 68 -1.74 8.32 -2.25
C VAL A 68 -0.54 7.99 -3.15
N LEU A 69 0.65 8.33 -2.70
CA LEU A 69 1.92 8.21 -3.45
C LEU A 69 2.66 6.90 -3.16
N GLY A 70 2.32 6.25 -2.06
CA GLY A 70 2.90 4.98 -1.66
C GLY A 70 2.19 4.43 -0.44
N TYR A 71 2.46 3.16 -0.14
CA TYR A 71 1.94 2.50 1.03
C TYR A 71 2.91 1.46 1.60
N SER A 72 2.68 1.13 2.86
CA SER A 72 3.34 0.04 3.57
C SER A 72 2.31 -0.75 4.36
N PHE A 73 2.41 -2.07 4.29
CA PHE A 73 1.62 -2.98 5.10
C PHE A 73 2.49 -3.56 6.22
N ILE A 74 2.13 -3.25 7.48
CA ILE A 74 2.85 -3.68 8.68
C ILE A 74 1.98 -4.64 9.49
N SER A 75 2.50 -5.80 9.87
CA SER A 75 1.86 -6.71 10.82
C SER A 75 2.59 -6.68 12.14
N ILE A 76 1.82 -6.73 13.23
CA ILE A 76 2.35 -6.88 14.59
C ILE A 76 2.06 -8.31 15.04
N GLU A 77 3.11 -9.06 15.35
CA GLU A 77 2.99 -10.39 15.92
C GLU A 77 2.59 -10.25 17.40
N LYS A 78 1.52 -10.95 17.79
CA LYS A 78 1.06 -10.98 19.19
C LYS A 78 1.76 -12.14 19.90
N GLY A 79 2.68 -11.82 20.80
CA GLY A 79 3.46 -12.76 21.63
C GLY A 79 4.26 -12.01 22.71
N ASN A 80 5.14 -12.69 23.44
CA ASN A 80 5.98 -12.07 24.49
C ASN A 80 6.99 -11.04 23.97
N LEU A 81 7.20 -10.98 22.65
CA LEU A 81 7.99 -9.98 21.95
C LEU A 81 7.07 -9.27 20.96
N HIS A 82 6.86 -7.96 21.13
CA HIS A 82 6.12 -7.14 20.17
C HIS A 82 6.99 -6.88 18.93
N LEU A 83 7.01 -7.85 18.00
CA LEU A 83 7.71 -7.72 16.72
C LEU A 83 6.76 -7.14 15.66
N ALA A 84 7.27 -6.19 14.89
CA ALA A 84 6.57 -5.60 13.75
C ALA A 84 7.31 -5.95 12.46
N TYR A 85 6.56 -6.40 11.45
CA TYR A 85 7.09 -6.82 10.16
C TYR A 85 6.51 -5.94 9.05
N ILE A 86 7.39 -5.40 8.20
CA ILE A 86 6.97 -4.78 6.94
C ILE A 86 6.75 -5.92 5.95
N ASN A 87 5.51 -6.18 5.60
CA ASN A 87 5.14 -7.26 4.70
C ASN A 87 5.21 -6.82 3.23
N GLU A 88 4.87 -5.56 2.96
CA GLU A 88 4.81 -4.99 1.62
C GLU A 88 5.07 -3.49 1.71
N PHE A 89 5.83 -2.97 0.75
CA PHE A 89 6.14 -1.55 0.64
C PHE A 89 6.19 -1.16 -0.85
N PHE A 90 5.52 -0.07 -1.21
CA PHE A 90 5.54 0.44 -2.58
C PHE A 90 5.45 1.96 -2.62
N VAL A 91 6.20 2.56 -3.54
CA VAL A 91 6.09 3.97 -3.94
C VAL A 91 5.94 4.01 -5.45
N ILE A 92 4.98 4.81 -5.92
CA ILE A 92 4.75 4.99 -7.37
C ILE A 92 6.05 5.46 -8.03
N PRO A 93 6.38 4.99 -9.25
CA PRO A 93 7.67 5.22 -9.89
C PRO A 93 8.12 6.70 -9.88
N ASP A 94 7.21 7.61 -10.21
CA ASP A 94 7.47 9.05 -10.30
C ASP A 94 7.81 9.71 -8.95
N GLU A 95 7.47 9.08 -7.84
CA GLU A 95 7.71 9.59 -6.48
C GLU A 95 8.87 8.85 -5.77
N ARG A 96 9.49 7.88 -6.44
CA ARG A 96 10.71 7.23 -5.94
C ARG A 96 11.87 8.23 -5.87
N ARG A 97 12.82 7.98 -4.96
CA ARG A 97 14.00 8.85 -4.70
C ARG A 97 13.67 10.27 -4.21
N LYS A 98 12.43 10.55 -3.81
CA LYS A 98 11.99 11.82 -3.19
C LYS A 98 11.84 11.73 -1.67
N GLY A 99 12.45 10.72 -1.03
CA GLY A 99 12.38 10.52 0.43
C GLY A 99 11.11 9.83 0.96
N ILE A 100 10.16 9.44 0.10
CA ILE A 100 8.87 8.79 0.47
C ILE A 100 9.05 7.32 0.95
N GLY A 101 10.27 6.78 0.84
CA GLY A 101 10.62 5.41 1.21
C GLY A 101 12.05 5.29 1.70
N TYR A 102 12.47 6.17 2.63
CA TYR A 102 13.85 6.20 3.14
C TYR A 102 14.13 4.98 4.07
N LEU A 103 14.15 3.80 3.47
CA LEU A 103 14.64 2.54 4.03
C LEU A 103 15.25 1.74 2.86
N TYR A 104 16.43 2.20 2.42
CA TYR A 104 17.52 1.38 1.89
C TYR A 104 18.82 2.17 2.00
#